data_AF-A0A542EGH4-F1
#
_entry.id   AF-A0A542EGH4-F1
#
_cell.length_a   1.000
_cell.length_b   1.000
_cell.length_c   1.000
_cell.angle_alpha   90.00
_cell.angle_beta   90.00
_cell.angle_gamma   90.00
#
_symmetry.space_group_name_H-M   'P 1'
#
loop_
_entity.id
_entity.type
_entity.pdbx_description
1 polymer ?
#
loop_
_entity_poly.entity_id
_entity_poly.type
_entity_poly.pdbx_seq_one_letter_code
_entity_poly.pdbx_strand_id
1 'polypeptide(L)'
;MTACYQLLVGALGADAGFESLRSRLSQTRWPVLPSLGEGARGLAPSIVEHYATEWDHWLQQKSHDGLGEHVDFRIAGTRVHAVRVRGSGRVPMLLLHGWPTSFLAFHRVIEPLRTLASEIVLASLPGFGTSTLPPGSWSITDSARALADAMRAMGHHRFLVHGQDWGSVVARAIAAVEPERVIGVHVSAGLRGFMAESADDEPAWSRLQRFAVDGGGYLQLQSRRPDSLAFALSDSPVGLLAWQLDKYQLWQAPLGDDFGLGTDFIVANATLYWLTASAGTSMRIYSMDAPDVDAAAGGVPTAVSVFGHGDFAARSVSSRANNLVAWYSHDSGGHVASLDSPAELVDDLTDFMNRIGADT
;
A
#
# COMPACT_ATOMS: atom_id res chain seq x y z
N MET A 1 22.27 7.92 2.10
CA MET A 1 20.92 8.24 2.60
C MET A 1 19.93 7.68 1.62
N THR A 2 18.88 7.03 2.12
CA THR A 2 17.92 6.33 1.29
C THR A 2 16.65 7.15 1.02
N ALA A 3 15.92 6.81 -0.04
CA ALA A 3 14.71 7.55 -0.43
C ALA A 3 13.58 7.39 0.60
N CYS A 4 13.41 6.19 1.20
CA CYS A 4 12.40 6.03 2.24
C CYS A 4 12.73 6.84 3.48
N TYR A 5 14.01 7.01 3.83
CA TYR A 5 14.41 7.84 4.97
C TYR A 5 14.02 9.30 4.76
N GLN A 6 14.27 9.86 3.57
CA GLN A 6 13.89 11.23 3.22
C GLN A 6 12.37 11.42 3.24
N LEU A 7 11.62 10.50 2.63
CA LEU A 7 10.15 10.53 2.68
C LEU A 7 9.62 10.46 4.11
N LEU A 8 10.22 9.62 4.97
CA LEU A 8 9.81 9.46 6.35
C LEU A 8 10.10 10.70 7.20
N VAL A 9 11.30 11.28 7.09
CA VAL A 9 11.65 12.52 7.80
C VAL A 9 10.79 13.69 7.35
N GLY A 10 10.45 13.78 6.05
CA GLY A 10 9.51 14.78 5.56
C GLY A 10 8.12 14.67 6.19
N ALA A 11 7.65 13.45 6.48
CA ALA A 11 6.34 13.21 7.08
C ALA A 11 6.33 13.38 8.61
N LEU A 12 7.40 13.00 9.31
CA LEU A 12 7.45 12.98 10.79
C LEU A 12 8.21 14.16 11.41
N GLY A 13 9.03 14.85 10.61
CA GLY A 13 10.04 15.78 11.09
C GLY A 13 11.36 15.08 11.47
N ALA A 14 12.45 15.85 11.49
CA ALA A 14 13.71 15.37 12.04
C ALA A 14 13.59 15.17 13.57
N ASP A 15 14.19 14.11 14.11
CA ASP A 15 14.17 13.74 15.54
C ASP A 15 12.84 13.21 16.10
N ALA A 16 11.98 12.61 15.26
CA ALA A 16 10.65 12.10 15.59
C ALA A 16 10.57 10.89 16.57
N GLY A 17 11.44 10.80 17.58
CA GLY A 17 11.40 9.74 18.59
C GLY A 17 12.25 8.51 18.28
N PHE A 18 13.21 8.63 17.35
CA PHE A 18 14.12 7.53 16.98
C PHE A 18 14.91 6.98 18.16
N GLU A 19 15.33 7.81 19.11
CA GLU A 19 16.06 7.34 20.30
C GLU A 19 15.20 6.42 21.18
N SER A 20 13.92 6.75 21.37
CA SER A 20 12.99 5.91 22.13
C SER A 20 12.75 4.56 21.43
N LEU A 21 12.60 4.58 20.10
CA LEU A 21 12.48 3.37 19.29
C LEU A 21 13.74 2.49 19.42
N ARG A 22 14.94 3.05 19.27
CA ARG A 22 16.21 2.32 19.45
C ARG A 22 16.33 1.72 20.84
N SER A 23 15.95 2.47 21.88
CA SER A 23 15.91 1.95 23.25
C SER A 23 15.00 0.72 23.35
N ARG A 24 13.79 0.75 22.78
CA ARG A 24 12.87 -0.41 22.80
C ARG A 24 13.38 -1.59 21.97
N LEU A 25 14.03 -1.35 20.84
CA LEU A 25 14.68 -2.40 20.04
C LEU A 25 15.73 -3.14 20.87
N SER A 26 16.62 -2.41 21.56
CA SER A 26 17.67 -3.01 22.41
C SER A 26 17.14 -3.75 23.64
N GLN A 27 15.93 -3.43 24.09
CA GLN A 27 15.27 -4.05 25.25
C GLN A 27 14.28 -5.16 24.86
N THR A 28 14.33 -5.62 23.60
CA THR A 28 13.43 -6.64 23.09
C THR A 28 13.52 -7.93 23.91
N ARG A 29 12.38 -8.38 24.41
CA ARG A 29 12.23 -9.73 24.97
C ARG A 29 11.98 -10.71 23.83
N TRP A 30 13.04 -11.35 23.34
CA TRP A 30 12.96 -12.33 22.26
C TRP A 30 12.13 -13.57 22.67
N PRO A 31 11.18 -14.02 21.82
CA PRO A 31 10.39 -15.20 22.11
C PRO A 31 11.21 -16.48 21.95
N VAL A 32 10.90 -17.51 22.73
CA VAL A 32 11.45 -18.85 22.54
C VAL A 32 10.59 -19.57 21.51
N LEU A 33 11.06 -19.59 20.26
CA LEU A 33 10.38 -20.24 19.14
C LEU A 33 11.19 -21.47 18.68
N PRO A 34 10.54 -22.57 18.28
CA PRO A 34 11.25 -23.70 17.70
C PRO A 34 11.89 -23.30 16.37
N SER A 35 13.00 -23.94 16.00
CA SER A 35 13.49 -23.89 14.64
C SER A 35 12.40 -24.42 13.71
N LEU A 36 11.97 -23.60 12.76
CA LEU A 36 11.01 -24.00 11.75
C LEU A 36 11.67 -25.04 10.83
N GLY A 37 11.09 -26.24 10.75
CA GLY A 37 11.49 -27.24 9.76
C GLY A 37 10.95 -26.91 8.37
N GLU A 38 11.30 -27.72 7.36
CA GLU A 38 10.72 -27.59 6.02
C GLU A 38 9.18 -27.64 6.07
N GLY A 39 8.52 -26.67 5.43
CA GLY A 39 7.05 -26.58 5.39
C GLY A 39 6.38 -26.06 6.66
N ALA A 40 7.13 -25.59 7.66
CA ALA A 40 6.54 -25.00 8.85
C ALA A 40 5.86 -23.66 8.54
N ARG A 41 4.73 -23.41 9.22
CA ARG A 41 3.96 -22.17 9.08
C ARG A 41 4.60 -21.07 9.92
N GLY A 42 4.94 -19.94 9.31
CA GLY A 42 5.39 -18.72 9.99
C GLY A 42 6.76 -18.22 9.58
N LEU A 43 7.14 -17.09 10.17
CA LEU A 43 8.38 -16.36 9.93
C LEU A 43 9.53 -16.92 10.78
N ALA A 44 10.70 -17.14 10.17
CA ALA A 44 11.88 -17.58 10.89
C ALA A 44 12.39 -16.48 11.86
N PRO A 45 12.70 -16.82 13.13
CA PRO A 45 13.16 -15.82 14.11
C PRO A 45 14.40 -15.04 13.64
N SER A 46 15.32 -15.70 12.93
CA SER A 46 16.53 -15.10 12.38
C SER A 46 16.25 -13.95 11.40
N ILE A 47 15.14 -13.99 10.66
CA ILE A 47 14.74 -12.91 9.76
C ILE A 47 14.34 -11.68 10.58
N VAL A 48 13.60 -11.87 11.67
CA VAL A 48 13.20 -10.77 12.56
C VAL A 48 14.42 -10.17 13.25
N GLU A 49 15.34 -11.00 13.75
CA GLU A 49 16.60 -10.56 14.37
C GLU A 49 17.47 -9.76 13.40
N HIS A 50 17.59 -10.24 12.15
CA HIS A 50 18.28 -9.55 11.08
C HIS A 50 17.69 -8.16 10.84
N TYR A 51 16.38 -8.06 10.58
CA TYR A 51 15.75 -6.77 10.31
C TYR A 51 15.69 -5.85 11.53
N ALA A 52 15.64 -6.38 12.76
CA ALA A 52 15.76 -5.55 13.96
C ALA A 52 17.16 -4.91 14.09
N THR A 53 18.21 -5.65 13.69
CA THR A 53 19.58 -5.14 13.62
C THR A 53 19.72 -4.08 12.53
N GLU A 54 19.23 -4.38 11.33
CA GLU A 54 19.23 -3.41 10.21
C GLU A 54 18.40 -2.17 10.52
N TRP A 55 17.32 -2.31 11.30
CA TRP A 55 16.51 -1.19 11.74
C TRP A 55 17.30 -0.26 12.67
N ASP A 56 18.05 -0.77 13.64
CA ASP A 56 18.91 0.08 14.48
C ASP A 56 19.96 0.81 13.63
N HIS A 57 20.60 0.11 12.69
CA HIS A 57 21.57 0.72 11.77
C HIS A 57 20.93 1.81 10.89
N TRP A 58 19.76 1.53 10.33
CA TRP A 58 19.04 2.45 9.45
C TRP A 58 18.62 3.73 10.17
N LEU A 59 18.24 3.64 11.46
CA LEU A 59 17.88 4.79 12.29
C LEU A 59 19.05 5.73 12.60
N GLN A 60 20.30 5.30 12.38
CA GLN A 60 21.50 6.12 12.59
C GLN A 60 21.81 7.04 11.40
N GLN A 61 21.07 6.94 10.30
CA GLN A 61 21.14 7.91 9.21
C GLN A 61 20.86 9.32 9.75
N LYS A 62 21.46 10.33 9.12
CA LYS A 62 21.27 11.74 9.48
C LYS A 62 20.84 12.51 8.26
N SER A 63 19.64 13.05 8.32
CA SER A 63 19.13 14.00 7.34
C SER A 63 18.02 14.84 7.91
N HIS A 64 17.95 16.07 7.44
CA HIS A 64 16.87 16.99 7.71
C HIS A 64 16.03 17.26 6.45
N ASP A 65 16.47 16.77 5.29
CA ASP A 65 15.85 17.05 4.00
C ASP A 65 14.82 15.97 3.64
N GLY A 66 13.56 16.39 3.49
CA GLY A 66 12.48 15.55 3.00
C GLY A 66 12.50 15.38 1.48
N LEU A 67 11.96 14.26 0.97
CA LEU A 67 11.74 14.06 -0.46
C LEU A 67 10.31 14.49 -0.82
N GLY A 68 10.18 15.50 -1.68
CA GLY A 68 8.87 16.04 -2.07
C GLY A 68 8.29 17.01 -1.04
N GLU A 69 7.17 17.63 -1.40
CA GLU A 69 6.42 18.54 -0.54
C GLU A 69 5.36 17.76 0.23
N HIS A 70 5.49 17.70 1.56
CA HIS A 70 4.53 17.06 2.44
C HIS A 70 3.40 18.03 2.78
N VAL A 71 2.16 17.59 2.60
CA VAL A 71 0.96 18.40 2.81
C VAL A 71 -0.08 17.62 3.60
N ASP A 72 -0.80 18.32 4.47
CA ASP A 72 -1.91 17.80 5.24
C ASP A 72 -3.20 18.51 4.88
N PHE A 73 -4.22 17.75 4.53
CA PHE A 73 -5.56 18.25 4.27
C PHE A 73 -6.50 17.87 5.40
N ARG A 74 -7.40 18.78 5.78
CA ARG A 74 -8.48 18.47 6.72
C ARG A 74 -9.77 18.29 5.94
N ILE A 75 -10.28 17.06 5.90
CA ILE A 75 -11.51 16.73 5.20
C ILE A 75 -12.41 15.93 6.14
N ALA A 76 -13.65 16.41 6.34
CA ALA A 76 -14.63 15.80 7.23
C ALA A 76 -14.09 15.49 8.65
N GLY A 77 -13.22 16.36 9.18
CA GLY A 77 -12.60 16.19 10.51
C GLY A 77 -11.35 15.30 10.53
N THR A 78 -11.03 14.62 9.43
CA THR A 78 -9.86 13.74 9.26
C THR A 78 -8.70 14.52 8.64
N ARG A 79 -7.49 14.33 9.18
CA ARG A 79 -6.24 14.73 8.51
C ARG A 79 -5.85 13.67 7.49
N VAL A 80 -5.65 14.07 6.25
CA VAL A 80 -5.14 13.24 5.15
C VAL A 80 -3.78 13.80 4.73
N HIS A 81 -2.74 13.01 4.93
CA HIS A 81 -1.37 13.31 4.54
C HIS A 81 -1.13 12.89 3.08
N ALA A 82 -0.42 13.73 2.32
CA ALA A 82 0.11 13.38 1.02
C ALA A 82 1.50 13.98 0.78
N VAL A 83 2.28 13.32 -0.08
CA VAL A 83 3.56 13.83 -0.60
C VAL A 83 3.38 14.22 -2.05
N ARG A 84 3.84 15.41 -2.42
CA ARG A 84 3.77 15.94 -3.79
C ARG A 84 5.16 15.99 -4.40
N VAL A 85 5.32 15.35 -5.56
CA VAL A 85 6.57 15.38 -6.33
C VAL A 85 6.28 15.92 -7.72
N ARG A 86 6.95 17.00 -8.10
CA ARG A 86 6.81 17.62 -9.43
C ARG A 86 7.43 16.73 -10.50
N GLY A 87 6.71 16.56 -11.60
CA GLY A 87 7.20 15.95 -12.84
C GLY A 87 7.11 16.90 -14.03
N SER A 88 7.42 16.39 -15.21
CA SER A 88 7.41 17.09 -16.49
C SER A 88 6.31 16.61 -17.43
N GLY A 89 5.51 15.62 -17.02
CA GLY A 89 4.36 15.16 -17.77
C GLY A 89 3.18 16.13 -17.71
N ARG A 90 2.01 15.69 -18.21
CA ARG A 90 0.82 16.55 -18.34
C ARG A 90 -0.30 16.21 -17.37
N VAL A 91 -0.30 14.99 -16.82
CA VAL A 91 -1.38 14.47 -16.00
C VAL A 91 -0.93 14.32 -14.55
N PRO A 92 -1.69 14.83 -13.57
CA PRO A 92 -1.42 14.52 -12.18
C PRO A 92 -1.81 13.07 -11.87
N MET A 93 -0.98 12.38 -11.09
CA MET A 93 -1.20 10.99 -10.67
C MET A 93 -1.39 10.90 -9.16
N LEU A 94 -2.44 10.23 -8.72
CA LEU A 94 -2.65 9.86 -7.33
C LEU A 94 -2.25 8.38 -7.15
N LEU A 95 -1.26 8.10 -6.30
CA LEU A 95 -0.81 6.75 -5.97
C LEU A 95 -1.30 6.36 -4.57
N LEU A 96 -2.01 5.24 -4.48
CA LEU A 96 -2.65 4.74 -3.26
C LEU A 96 -2.08 3.39 -2.85
N HIS A 97 -1.47 3.35 -1.67
CA HIS A 97 -0.92 2.13 -1.07
C HIS A 97 -2.02 1.26 -0.45
N GLY A 98 -1.63 0.12 0.12
CA GLY A 98 -2.53 -0.75 0.86
C GLY A 98 -2.04 -1.07 2.27
N TRP A 99 -2.35 -2.23 2.81
CA TRP A 99 -1.93 -2.70 4.13
C TRP A 99 -0.99 -3.91 4.00
N PRO A 100 0.04 -4.08 4.87
CA PRO A 100 0.51 -3.16 5.88
C PRO A 100 1.55 -2.17 5.28
N THR A 101 1.41 -1.78 4.02
CA THR A 101 2.32 -0.84 3.35
C THR A 101 1.92 0.62 3.64
N SER A 102 2.68 1.57 3.09
CA SER A 102 2.40 3.00 3.17
C SER A 102 2.80 3.69 1.88
N PHE A 103 2.67 5.02 1.83
CA PHE A 103 3.14 5.84 0.70
C PHE A 103 4.63 5.61 0.36
N LEU A 104 5.44 5.09 1.31
CA LEU A 104 6.84 4.70 1.11
C LEU A 104 7.01 3.56 0.07
N ALA A 105 5.96 2.77 -0.19
CA ALA A 105 6.02 1.68 -1.17
C ALA A 105 6.27 2.19 -2.59
N PHE A 106 5.96 3.45 -2.88
CA PHE A 106 6.14 4.02 -4.21
C PHE A 106 7.53 4.62 -4.45
N HIS A 107 8.45 4.60 -3.49
CA HIS A 107 9.72 5.32 -3.61
C HIS A 107 10.54 4.94 -4.86
N ARG A 108 10.46 3.68 -5.31
CA ARG A 108 11.18 3.19 -6.51
C ARG A 108 10.57 3.64 -7.83
N VAL A 109 9.27 3.97 -7.84
CA VAL A 109 8.56 4.42 -9.04
C VAL A 109 8.44 5.94 -9.13
N ILE A 110 8.80 6.70 -8.09
CA ILE A 110 8.75 8.17 -8.12
C ILE A 110 9.52 8.70 -9.32
N GLU A 111 10.82 8.43 -9.43
CA GLU A 111 11.67 9.02 -10.47
C GLU A 111 11.26 8.58 -11.88
N PRO A 112 11.04 7.27 -12.17
CA PRO A 112 10.55 6.84 -13.49
C PRO A 112 9.22 7.49 -13.92
N LEU A 113 8.31 7.75 -12.98
CA LEU A 113 7.00 8.35 -13.29
C LEU A 113 7.06 9.87 -13.51
N ARG A 114 8.18 10.55 -13.20
CA ARG A 114 8.25 12.02 -13.32
C ARG A 114 8.11 12.51 -14.75
N THR A 115 8.46 11.70 -15.73
CA THR A 115 8.31 12.07 -17.15
C THR A 115 6.87 11.91 -17.64
N LEU A 116 6.08 11.05 -16.99
CA LEU A 116 4.68 10.77 -17.32
C LEU A 116 3.72 11.70 -16.59
N ALA A 117 4.00 12.00 -15.32
CA ALA A 117 3.12 12.80 -14.48
C ALA A 117 3.52 14.28 -14.44
N SER A 118 2.56 15.20 -14.43
CA SER A 118 2.82 16.61 -14.10
C SER A 118 3.11 16.79 -12.61
N GLU A 119 2.46 15.98 -11.78
CA GLU A 119 2.69 15.88 -10.34
C GLU A 119 2.32 14.47 -9.88
N ILE A 120 3.19 13.83 -9.09
CA ILE A 120 2.94 12.56 -8.44
C ILE A 120 2.52 12.87 -7.01
N VAL A 121 1.34 12.38 -6.63
CA VAL A 121 0.77 12.54 -5.28
C VAL A 121 0.75 11.17 -4.61
N LEU A 122 1.56 11.00 -3.57
CA LEU A 122 1.59 9.79 -2.74
C LEU A 122 0.71 10.03 -1.51
N ALA A 123 -0.53 9.55 -1.52
CA ALA A 123 -1.44 9.79 -0.40
C ALA A 123 -1.38 8.65 0.62
N SER A 124 -1.41 9.01 1.90
CA SER A 124 -1.64 8.04 2.97
C SER A 124 -3.14 7.81 3.13
N LEU A 125 -3.57 6.55 3.13
CA LEU A 125 -4.98 6.22 3.36
C LEU A 125 -5.42 6.69 4.77
N PRO A 126 -6.69 7.09 4.98
CA PRO A 126 -7.18 7.46 6.30
C PRO A 126 -6.91 6.37 7.35
N GLY A 127 -6.32 6.75 8.49
CA GLY A 127 -5.88 5.83 9.53
C GLY A 127 -4.49 5.21 9.34
N PHE A 128 -3.75 5.57 8.28
CA PHE A 128 -2.39 5.07 8.02
C PHE A 128 -1.35 6.18 8.18
N GLY A 129 -0.22 5.82 8.81
CA GLY A 129 0.88 6.75 9.05
C GLY A 129 0.40 8.02 9.76
N THR A 130 0.71 9.17 9.19
CA THR A 130 0.33 10.48 9.74
C THR A 130 -1.12 10.89 9.44
N SER A 131 -1.85 10.14 8.59
CA SER A 131 -3.28 10.36 8.40
C SER A 131 -4.07 9.82 9.58
N THR A 132 -4.88 10.67 10.18
CA THR A 132 -5.64 10.31 11.39
C THR A 132 -6.70 9.27 11.08
N LEU A 133 -7.00 8.39 12.03
CA LEU A 133 -8.21 7.58 11.98
C LEU A 133 -9.44 8.49 11.95
N PRO A 134 -10.34 8.37 10.96
CA PRO A 134 -11.55 9.15 10.93
C PRO A 134 -12.48 8.86 12.12
N PRO A 135 -13.23 9.86 12.63
CA PRO A 135 -14.20 9.64 13.69
C PRO A 135 -15.47 8.94 13.19
N GLY A 136 -16.09 8.11 14.04
CA GLY A 136 -17.39 7.49 13.75
C GLY A 136 -17.33 6.34 12.74
N SER A 137 -18.44 6.11 12.03
CA SER A 137 -18.50 5.13 10.94
C SER A 137 -17.95 5.75 9.67
N TRP A 138 -16.73 5.36 9.29
CA TRP A 138 -16.07 5.82 8.07
C TRP A 138 -16.00 4.71 7.05
N SER A 139 -16.50 4.93 5.84
CA SER A 139 -16.51 3.93 4.77
C SER A 139 -15.37 4.12 3.76
N ILE A 140 -15.18 3.14 2.88
CA ILE A 140 -14.30 3.28 1.71
C ILE A 140 -14.76 4.43 0.81
N THR A 141 -16.06 4.64 0.66
CA THR A 141 -16.64 5.76 -0.10
C THR A 141 -16.27 7.11 0.52
N ASP A 142 -16.19 7.21 1.84
CA ASP A 142 -15.75 8.43 2.53
C ASP A 142 -14.25 8.67 2.31
N SER A 143 -13.42 7.62 2.35
CA SER A 143 -12.01 7.71 1.96
C SER A 143 -11.85 8.20 0.52
N ALA A 144 -12.66 7.67 -0.40
CA ALA A 144 -12.63 8.05 -1.82
C ALA A 144 -12.98 9.54 -2.01
N ARG A 145 -14.07 10.01 -1.40
CA ARG A 145 -14.45 11.43 -1.43
C ARG A 145 -13.36 12.32 -0.83
N ALA A 146 -12.79 11.91 0.30
CA ALA A 146 -11.73 12.68 0.95
C ALA A 146 -10.49 12.81 0.05
N LEU A 147 -10.02 11.71 -0.55
CA LEU A 147 -8.87 11.75 -1.44
C LEU A 147 -9.16 12.56 -2.72
N ALA A 148 -10.37 12.46 -3.27
CA ALA A 148 -10.79 13.30 -4.39
C ALA A 148 -10.83 14.79 -4.01
N ASP A 149 -11.33 15.14 -2.83
CA ASP A 149 -11.33 16.50 -2.29
C ASP A 149 -9.91 17.02 -2.08
N ALA A 150 -9.00 16.19 -1.58
CA ALA A 150 -7.59 16.52 -1.42
C ALA A 150 -6.93 16.86 -2.77
N MET A 151 -7.17 16.03 -3.80
CA MET A 151 -6.72 16.33 -5.17
C MET A 151 -7.28 17.67 -5.67
N ARG A 152 -8.55 17.99 -5.37
CA ARG A 152 -9.16 19.28 -5.74
C ARG A 152 -8.48 20.44 -5.02
N ALA A 153 -8.20 20.30 -3.74
CA ALA A 153 -7.52 21.30 -2.93
C ALA A 153 -6.08 21.58 -3.43
N MET A 154 -5.43 20.59 -4.05
CA MET A 154 -4.14 20.75 -4.74
C MET A 154 -4.23 21.38 -6.14
N GLY A 155 -5.45 21.67 -6.62
CA GLY A 155 -5.70 22.21 -7.96
C GLY A 155 -5.88 21.15 -9.06
N HIS A 156 -5.93 19.86 -8.70
CA HIS A 156 -6.07 18.76 -9.64
C HIS A 156 -7.54 18.39 -9.84
N HIS A 157 -8.14 18.96 -10.89
CA HIS A 157 -9.54 18.73 -11.23
C HIS A 157 -9.76 17.43 -12.01
N ARG A 158 -8.77 17.01 -12.81
CA ARG A 158 -8.74 15.72 -13.51
C ARG A 158 -7.40 15.04 -13.26
N PHE A 159 -7.42 13.76 -12.89
CA PHE A 159 -6.20 13.02 -12.54
C PHE A 159 -6.33 11.53 -12.87
N LEU A 160 -5.18 10.86 -13.03
CA LEU A 160 -5.09 9.40 -13.08
C LEU A 160 -4.90 8.87 -11.66
N VAL A 161 -5.54 7.75 -11.33
CA VAL A 161 -5.37 7.12 -10.02
C VAL A 161 -4.79 5.72 -10.21
N HIS A 162 -3.72 5.44 -9.48
CA HIS A 162 -3.19 4.10 -9.30
C HIS A 162 -3.41 3.62 -7.87
N GLY A 163 -3.85 2.38 -7.72
CA GLY A 163 -4.00 1.73 -6.43
C GLY A 163 -3.45 0.32 -6.40
N GLN A 164 -2.81 -0.04 -5.28
CA GLN A 164 -2.41 -1.42 -4.98
C GLN A 164 -3.04 -1.90 -3.68
N ASP A 165 -3.42 -3.19 -3.59
CA ASP A 165 -4.08 -3.78 -2.41
C ASP A 165 -5.34 -2.95 -2.01
N TRP A 166 -5.50 -2.47 -0.78
CA TRP A 166 -6.62 -1.59 -0.41
C TRP A 166 -6.68 -0.31 -1.22
N GLY A 167 -5.54 0.18 -1.71
CA GLY A 167 -5.47 1.29 -2.65
C GLY A 167 -6.24 1.01 -3.94
N SER A 168 -6.31 -0.25 -4.40
CA SER A 168 -7.10 -0.63 -5.58
C SER A 168 -8.60 -0.46 -5.34
N VAL A 169 -9.08 -0.84 -4.15
CA VAL A 169 -10.48 -0.68 -3.73
C VAL A 169 -10.85 0.80 -3.66
N VAL A 170 -9.96 1.61 -3.05
CA VAL A 170 -10.17 3.06 -2.92
C VAL A 170 -10.09 3.75 -4.29
N ALA A 171 -9.14 3.39 -5.15
CA ALA A 171 -9.01 3.93 -6.51
C ALA A 171 -10.29 3.68 -7.34
N ARG A 172 -10.80 2.45 -7.30
CA ARG A 172 -12.08 2.09 -7.93
C ARG A 172 -13.25 2.90 -7.35
N ALA A 173 -13.28 3.07 -6.02
CA ALA A 173 -14.31 3.86 -5.36
C ALA A 173 -14.25 5.34 -5.73
N ILE A 174 -13.06 5.94 -5.89
CA ILE A 174 -12.90 7.33 -6.37
C ILE A 174 -13.52 7.48 -7.75
N ALA A 175 -13.27 6.54 -8.68
CA ALA A 175 -13.87 6.56 -10.00
C ALA A 175 -15.40 6.38 -9.97
N ALA A 176 -15.93 5.61 -9.02
CA ALA A 176 -17.37 5.46 -8.85
C ALA A 176 -18.05 6.74 -8.33
N VAL A 177 -17.43 7.46 -7.39
CA VAL A 177 -18.03 8.68 -6.80
C VAL A 177 -17.74 9.96 -7.58
N GLU A 178 -16.63 10.02 -8.31
CA GLU A 178 -16.13 11.21 -9.00
C GLU A 178 -15.68 10.89 -10.45
N PRO A 179 -16.53 10.23 -11.28
CA PRO A 179 -16.13 9.72 -12.60
C PRO A 179 -15.67 10.80 -13.58
N GLU A 180 -16.20 12.02 -13.48
CA GLU A 180 -15.80 13.15 -14.34
C GLU A 180 -14.38 13.65 -14.07
N ARG A 181 -13.84 13.34 -12.89
CA ARG A 181 -12.53 13.80 -12.41
C ARG A 181 -11.44 12.74 -12.56
N VAL A 182 -11.81 11.46 -12.65
CA VAL A 182 -10.85 10.38 -12.85
C VAL A 182 -10.71 10.09 -14.33
N ILE A 183 -9.53 10.32 -14.90
CA ILE A 183 -9.30 10.07 -16.33
C ILE A 183 -9.04 8.58 -16.62
N GLY A 184 -8.55 7.85 -15.62
CA GLY A 184 -8.26 6.42 -15.70
C GLY A 184 -7.92 5.84 -14.33
N VAL A 185 -8.25 4.57 -14.15
CA VAL A 185 -7.93 3.77 -12.96
C VAL A 185 -6.93 2.69 -13.35
N HIS A 186 -5.76 2.68 -12.72
CA HIS A 186 -4.79 1.60 -12.86
C HIS A 186 -4.69 0.83 -11.55
N VAL A 187 -4.80 -0.49 -11.56
CA VAL A 187 -4.63 -1.29 -10.33
C VAL A 187 -3.63 -2.42 -10.49
N SER A 188 -2.91 -2.71 -9.42
CA SER A 188 -2.17 -3.96 -9.20
C SER A 188 -2.62 -4.56 -7.87
N ALA A 189 -2.39 -5.86 -7.64
CA ALA A 189 -2.89 -6.55 -6.45
C ALA A 189 -4.39 -6.26 -6.22
N GLY A 190 -5.17 -6.44 -7.29
CA GLY A 190 -6.55 -5.96 -7.37
C GLY A 190 -7.47 -6.68 -6.39
N LEU A 191 -8.14 -5.93 -5.52
CA LEU A 191 -9.10 -6.44 -4.54
C LEU A 191 -10.54 -6.02 -4.88
N ARG A 192 -11.53 -6.82 -4.51
CA ARG A 192 -12.99 -6.47 -4.53
C ARG A 192 -13.50 -5.85 -5.85
N GLY A 193 -13.98 -6.71 -6.76
CA GLY A 193 -14.35 -6.32 -8.13
C GLY A 193 -13.22 -6.50 -9.13
N PHE A 194 -12.09 -7.03 -8.68
CA PHE A 194 -11.01 -7.53 -9.52
C PHE A 194 -10.74 -9.02 -9.27
N MET A 195 -10.93 -9.50 -8.03
CA MET A 195 -10.56 -10.85 -7.60
C MET A 195 -11.38 -11.96 -8.29
N ALA A 196 -10.73 -13.12 -8.49
CA ALA A 196 -11.39 -14.35 -8.89
C ALA A 196 -12.59 -14.71 -7.99
N GLU A 197 -13.68 -15.19 -8.60
CA GLU A 197 -14.91 -15.58 -7.88
C GLU A 197 -15.29 -17.05 -8.09
N SER A 198 -14.72 -17.71 -9.10
CA SER A 198 -15.07 -19.09 -9.44
C SER A 198 -13.92 -19.84 -10.12
N ALA A 199 -14.11 -21.14 -10.31
CA ALA A 199 -13.15 -21.99 -11.03
C ALA A 199 -12.95 -21.60 -12.51
N ASP A 200 -13.81 -20.74 -13.08
CA ASP A 200 -13.61 -20.20 -14.42
C ASP A 200 -12.44 -19.18 -14.47
N ASP A 201 -11.95 -18.74 -13.30
CA ASP A 201 -10.90 -17.72 -13.12
C ASP A 201 -9.52 -18.32 -12.79
N GLU A 202 -9.24 -19.56 -13.20
CA GLU A 202 -7.93 -20.16 -12.98
C GLU A 202 -6.80 -19.42 -13.76
N PRO A 203 -5.58 -19.30 -13.20
CA PRO A 203 -5.10 -19.90 -11.95
C PRO A 203 -5.38 -19.07 -10.68
N ALA A 204 -6.00 -17.89 -10.82
CA ALA A 204 -6.19 -16.94 -9.71
C ALA A 204 -7.14 -17.49 -8.64
N TRP A 205 -8.16 -18.25 -9.06
CA TRP A 205 -9.07 -18.92 -8.13
C TRP A 205 -8.35 -19.92 -7.21
N SER A 206 -7.52 -20.81 -7.76
CA SER A 206 -6.73 -21.73 -6.96
C SER A 206 -5.76 -21.01 -6.00
N ARG A 207 -5.16 -19.89 -6.42
CA ARG A 207 -4.34 -19.06 -5.51
C ARG A 207 -5.16 -18.50 -4.36
N LEU A 208 -6.34 -17.96 -4.64
CA LEU A 208 -7.24 -17.39 -3.64
C LEU A 208 -7.70 -18.45 -2.64
N GLN A 209 -8.04 -19.66 -3.09
CA GLN A 209 -8.42 -20.76 -2.22
C GLN A 209 -7.29 -21.17 -1.26
N ARG A 210 -6.06 -21.29 -1.77
CA ARG A 210 -4.88 -21.57 -0.92
C ARG A 210 -4.66 -20.46 0.11
N PHE A 211 -4.75 -19.20 -0.33
CA PHE A 211 -4.61 -18.07 0.57
C PHE A 211 -5.69 -18.05 1.66
N ALA A 212 -6.94 -18.39 1.34
CA ALA A 212 -8.01 -18.45 2.34
C ALA A 212 -7.74 -19.48 3.45
N VAL A 213 -7.08 -20.60 3.12
CA VAL A 213 -6.73 -21.65 4.08
C VAL A 213 -5.46 -21.33 4.86
N ASP A 214 -4.41 -20.87 4.18
CA ASP A 214 -3.07 -20.78 4.76
C ASP A 214 -2.66 -19.35 5.17
N GLY A 215 -3.24 -18.33 4.52
CA GLY A 215 -2.87 -16.91 4.70
C GLY A 215 -3.93 -16.02 5.34
N GLY A 216 -5.20 -16.45 5.37
CA GLY A 216 -6.35 -15.60 5.76
C GLY A 216 -6.50 -15.29 7.26
N GLY A 217 -5.63 -15.84 8.13
CA GLY A 217 -5.78 -15.70 9.59
C GLY A 217 -5.75 -14.26 10.08
N TYR A 218 -4.88 -13.41 9.50
CA TYR A 218 -4.79 -12.01 9.89
C TYR A 218 -6.05 -11.22 9.51
N LEU A 219 -6.69 -11.55 8.39
CA LEU A 219 -7.93 -10.91 7.94
C LEU A 219 -9.04 -11.10 8.98
N GLN A 220 -9.20 -12.33 9.50
CA GLN A 220 -10.20 -12.64 10.52
C GLN A 220 -9.95 -11.89 11.82
N LEU A 221 -8.67 -11.76 12.22
CA LEU A 221 -8.30 -11.05 13.44
C LEU A 221 -8.54 -9.55 13.30
N GLN A 222 -8.08 -8.94 12.20
CA GLN A 222 -8.18 -7.50 11.97
C GLN A 222 -9.60 -7.03 11.67
N SER A 223 -10.43 -7.83 11.00
CA SER A 223 -11.84 -7.48 10.76
C SER A 223 -12.71 -7.56 12.01
N ARG A 224 -12.37 -8.42 12.99
CA ARG A 224 -13.26 -8.70 14.14
C ARG A 224 -12.76 -8.18 15.47
N ARG A 225 -11.44 -8.19 15.71
CA ARG A 225 -10.81 -7.83 16.99
C ARG A 225 -9.54 -6.98 16.78
N PRO A 226 -9.59 -5.91 15.96
CA PRO A 226 -8.41 -5.09 15.67
C PRO A 226 -7.83 -4.42 16.92
N ASP A 227 -8.68 -4.02 17.87
CA ASP A 227 -8.26 -3.25 19.06
C ASP A 227 -7.37 -4.06 19.99
N SER A 228 -7.69 -5.33 20.22
CA SER A 228 -6.87 -6.19 21.08
C SER A 228 -5.48 -6.45 20.47
N LEU A 229 -5.42 -6.64 19.15
CA LEU A 229 -4.15 -6.78 18.43
C LEU A 229 -3.36 -5.46 18.43
N ALA A 230 -4.04 -4.32 18.35
CA ALA A 230 -3.40 -3.00 18.34
C ALA A 230 -2.53 -2.76 19.57
N PHE A 231 -2.98 -3.15 20.78
CA PHE A 231 -2.17 -3.04 21.99
C PHE A 231 -0.86 -3.83 21.88
N ALA A 232 -0.91 -5.04 21.35
CA ALA A 232 0.29 -5.88 21.19
C ALA A 232 1.28 -5.28 20.17
N LEU A 233 0.78 -4.79 19.04
CA LEU A 233 1.62 -4.21 17.98
C LEU A 233 2.13 -2.80 18.32
N SER A 234 1.48 -2.09 19.24
CA SER A 234 1.88 -0.73 19.63
C SER A 234 2.88 -0.68 20.80
N ASP A 235 3.06 -1.79 21.53
CA ASP A 235 4.00 -1.84 22.66
C ASP A 235 5.37 -2.47 22.30
N SER A 236 5.42 -3.29 21.26
CA SER A 236 6.68 -3.95 20.84
C SER A 236 7.03 -3.60 19.39
N PRO A 237 8.13 -2.85 19.12
CA PRO A 237 8.55 -2.57 17.75
C PRO A 237 8.95 -3.84 17.02
N VAL A 238 9.63 -4.78 17.68
CA VAL A 238 9.95 -6.09 17.09
C VAL A 238 8.70 -6.93 16.85
N GLY A 239 7.68 -6.82 17.71
CA GLY A 239 6.37 -7.46 17.48
C GLY A 239 5.66 -6.91 16.25
N LEU A 240 5.66 -5.59 16.06
CA LEU A 240 5.16 -4.92 14.85
C LEU A 240 5.93 -5.37 13.61
N LEU A 241 7.26 -5.33 13.65
CA LEU A 241 8.12 -5.73 12.53
C LEU A 241 7.88 -7.19 12.15
N ALA A 242 7.83 -8.11 13.13
CA ALA A 242 7.55 -9.51 12.89
C ALA A 242 6.17 -9.72 12.25
N TRP A 243 5.15 -8.96 12.70
CA TRP A 243 3.82 -9.03 12.11
C TRP A 243 3.81 -8.58 10.64
N GLN A 244 4.56 -7.53 10.29
CA GLN A 244 4.68 -7.05 8.91
C GLN A 244 5.49 -8.02 8.03
N LEU A 245 6.64 -8.48 8.51
CA LEU A 245 7.50 -9.43 7.80
C LEU A 245 6.77 -10.74 7.48
N ASP A 246 5.92 -11.23 8.38
CA ASP A 246 5.09 -12.40 8.13
C ASP A 246 4.14 -12.18 6.92
N LYS A 247 3.62 -10.97 6.74
CA LYS A 247 2.78 -10.63 5.56
C LYS A 247 3.61 -10.50 4.30
N TYR A 248 4.79 -9.89 4.39
CA TYR A 248 5.69 -9.79 3.25
C TYR A 248 6.12 -11.18 2.76
N GLN A 249 6.45 -12.10 3.68
CA GLN A 249 6.73 -13.50 3.33
C GLN A 249 5.51 -14.20 2.72
N LEU A 250 4.30 -13.93 3.23
CA LEU A 250 3.08 -14.57 2.77
C LEU A 250 2.66 -14.13 1.36
N TRP A 251 2.91 -12.87 0.99
CA TRP A 251 2.34 -12.28 -0.24
C TRP A 251 3.33 -12.17 -1.39
N GLN A 252 4.62 -12.16 -1.06
CA GLN A 252 5.66 -12.07 -2.08
C GLN A 252 5.99 -13.47 -2.59
N ALA A 253 6.45 -13.54 -3.84
CA ALA A 253 7.10 -14.73 -4.35
C ALA A 253 8.36 -15.05 -3.50
N PRO A 254 9.06 -16.18 -3.72
CA PRO A 254 10.40 -16.39 -3.18
C PRO A 254 11.42 -15.44 -3.84
N LEU A 255 11.28 -14.14 -3.57
CA LEU A 255 12.07 -13.03 -4.11
C LEU A 255 13.32 -12.77 -3.26
N GLY A 256 13.81 -13.79 -2.55
CA GLY A 256 14.94 -13.70 -1.63
C GLY A 256 14.57 -13.18 -0.24
N ASP A 257 15.60 -12.96 0.58
CA ASP A 257 15.48 -12.66 2.01
C ASP A 257 14.89 -11.27 2.32
N ASP A 258 14.72 -10.42 1.30
CA ASP A 258 14.08 -9.10 1.40
C ASP A 258 12.70 -9.03 0.74
N PHE A 259 12.20 -10.17 0.27
CA PHE A 259 10.87 -10.30 -0.34
C PHE A 259 10.67 -9.38 -1.56
N GLY A 260 11.76 -8.92 -2.21
CA GLY A 260 11.73 -7.92 -3.27
C GLY A 260 11.43 -6.49 -2.78
N LEU A 261 11.20 -6.29 -1.49
CA LEU A 261 10.82 -5.01 -0.89
C LEU A 261 12.03 -4.14 -0.52
N GLY A 262 13.15 -4.78 -0.18
CA GLY A 262 14.38 -4.15 0.26
C GLY A 262 14.34 -3.64 1.71
N THR A 263 15.50 -3.72 2.36
CA THR A 263 15.71 -3.29 3.76
C THR A 263 15.22 -1.87 4.01
N ASP A 264 15.50 -0.94 3.08
CA ASP A 264 15.11 0.47 3.22
C ASP A 264 13.60 0.63 3.46
N PHE A 265 12.76 0.01 2.62
CA PHE A 265 11.32 0.09 2.79
C PHE A 265 10.85 -0.63 4.05
N ILE A 266 11.35 -1.85 4.30
CA ILE A 266 10.89 -2.69 5.42
C ILE A 266 11.04 -1.93 6.74
N VAL A 267 12.23 -1.41 7.03
CA VAL A 267 12.50 -0.73 8.31
C VAL A 267 11.92 0.69 8.34
N ALA A 268 11.84 1.40 7.22
CA ALA A 268 11.18 2.70 7.16
C ALA A 268 9.67 2.58 7.40
N ASN A 269 9.01 1.57 6.82
CA ASN A 269 7.58 1.34 6.99
C ASN A 269 7.26 0.90 8.43
N ALA A 270 8.09 0.05 9.03
CA ALA A 270 7.99 -0.29 10.45
C ALA A 270 8.18 0.94 11.35
N THR A 271 9.15 1.82 11.03
CA THR A 271 9.38 3.11 11.71
C THR A 271 8.16 4.01 11.64
N LEU A 272 7.59 4.19 10.45
CA LEU A 272 6.41 5.02 10.24
C LEU A 272 5.25 4.52 11.10
N TYR A 273 4.93 3.23 11.03
CA TYR A 273 3.83 2.64 11.79
C TYR A 273 4.04 2.75 13.30
N TRP A 274 5.28 2.54 13.77
CA TRP A 274 5.64 2.63 15.18
C TRP A 274 5.46 4.06 15.71
N LEU A 275 6.07 5.05 15.06
CA LEU A 275 6.12 6.42 15.57
C LEU A 275 4.79 7.16 15.44
N THR A 276 3.93 6.71 14.53
CA THR A 276 2.57 7.25 14.38
C THR A 276 1.52 6.44 15.16
N ALA A 277 1.93 5.35 15.82
CA ALA A 277 1.04 4.38 16.45
C ALA A 277 -0.08 3.89 15.50
N SER A 278 0.20 3.81 14.19
CA SER A 278 -0.83 3.58 13.17
C SER A 278 -1.13 2.11 12.89
N ALA A 279 -0.49 1.17 13.60
CA ALA A 279 -0.80 -0.25 13.47
C ALA A 279 -2.28 -0.51 13.79
N GLY A 280 -2.77 0.00 14.93
CA GLY A 280 -4.17 -0.14 15.34
C GLY A 280 -5.16 0.51 14.39
N THR A 281 -4.90 1.77 14.02
CA THR A 281 -5.80 2.56 13.19
C THR A 281 -5.88 2.03 11.76
N SER A 282 -4.76 1.58 11.18
CA SER A 282 -4.75 1.04 9.82
C SER A 282 -5.55 -0.26 9.69
N MET A 283 -5.57 -1.09 10.74
CA MET A 283 -6.35 -2.33 10.76
C MET A 283 -7.87 -2.09 10.73
N ARG A 284 -8.34 -0.89 11.08
CA ARG A 284 -9.77 -0.57 11.04
C ARG A 284 -10.34 -0.67 9.63
N ILE A 285 -9.53 -0.51 8.59
CA ILE A 285 -9.98 -0.65 7.19
C ILE A 285 -10.69 -1.98 6.94
N TYR A 286 -10.25 -3.08 7.59
CA TYR A 286 -10.87 -4.41 7.48
C TYR A 286 -12.24 -4.53 8.15
N SER A 287 -12.54 -3.67 9.12
CA SER A 287 -13.82 -3.64 9.84
C SER A 287 -14.77 -2.55 9.34
N MET A 288 -14.20 -1.51 8.71
CA MET A 288 -14.88 -0.39 8.05
C MET A 288 -15.24 -0.71 6.60
N ASP A 289 -14.90 -1.92 6.17
CA ASP A 289 -15.11 -2.47 4.85
C ASP A 289 -16.60 -2.79 4.61
N ALA A 290 -17.36 -1.75 4.29
CA ALA A 290 -18.72 -1.88 3.77
C ALA A 290 -18.82 -1.30 2.35
N PRO A 291 -18.04 -1.80 1.37
CA PRO A 291 -18.16 -1.35 0.00
C PRO A 291 -19.49 -1.84 -0.55
N ASP A 292 -20.15 -0.96 -1.28
CA ASP A 292 -21.15 -1.39 -2.24
C ASP A 292 -20.40 -2.09 -3.37
N VAL A 293 -20.24 -3.41 -3.26
CA VAL A 293 -19.47 -4.23 -4.22
C VAL A 293 -20.07 -4.19 -5.62
N ASP A 294 -21.33 -3.78 -5.73
CA ASP A 294 -22.09 -3.65 -6.98
C ASP A 294 -21.94 -2.27 -7.64
N ALA A 295 -21.34 -1.28 -6.97
CA ALA A 295 -21.10 0.02 -7.57
C ALA A 295 -20.04 -0.07 -8.67
N ALA A 296 -20.48 0.03 -9.93
CA ALA A 296 -19.59 0.11 -11.08
C ALA A 296 -18.69 1.35 -11.01
N ALA A 297 -17.47 1.28 -11.55
CA ALA A 297 -16.49 2.38 -11.59
C ALA A 297 -16.87 3.55 -12.53
N GLY A 298 -18.17 3.85 -12.67
CA GLY A 298 -18.68 5.00 -13.43
C GLY A 298 -18.34 5.01 -14.93
N GLY A 299 -17.91 3.87 -15.50
CA GLY A 299 -17.45 3.78 -16.89
C GLY A 299 -16.03 4.32 -17.14
N VAL A 300 -15.30 4.71 -16.10
CA VAL A 300 -13.92 5.22 -16.22
C VAL A 300 -12.99 4.13 -16.78
N PRO A 301 -12.16 4.43 -17.80
CA PRO A 301 -11.19 3.48 -18.34
C PRO A 301 -10.34 2.86 -17.24
N THR A 302 -10.27 1.54 -17.20
CA THR A 302 -9.59 0.79 -16.15
C THR A 302 -8.54 -0.14 -16.75
N ALA A 303 -7.37 -0.19 -16.13
CA ALA A 303 -6.30 -1.13 -16.42
C ALA A 303 -5.95 -1.95 -15.18
N VAL A 304 -5.60 -3.21 -15.39
CA VAL A 304 -5.21 -4.15 -14.33
C VAL A 304 -3.88 -4.80 -14.70
N SER A 305 -2.91 -4.75 -13.79
CA SER A 305 -1.64 -5.47 -13.90
C SER A 305 -1.59 -6.59 -12.88
N VAL A 306 -1.42 -7.82 -13.38
CA VAL A 306 -1.36 -9.03 -12.57
C VAL A 306 0.08 -9.53 -12.49
N PHE A 307 0.62 -9.58 -11.27
CA PHE A 307 1.97 -10.07 -10.98
C PHE A 307 1.91 -11.47 -10.36
N GLY A 308 2.74 -12.38 -10.88
CA GLY A 308 2.46 -13.82 -10.96
C GLY A 308 2.18 -14.55 -9.64
N HIS A 309 2.71 -14.05 -8.52
CA HIS A 309 2.70 -14.78 -7.24
C HIS A 309 1.77 -14.19 -6.17
N GLY A 310 1.51 -12.89 -6.20
CA GLY A 310 0.79 -12.18 -5.13
C GLY A 310 -0.61 -11.68 -5.51
N ASP A 311 -1.01 -11.85 -6.77
CA ASP A 311 -2.26 -11.26 -7.29
C ASP A 311 -3.38 -12.31 -7.48
N PHE A 312 -4.58 -11.91 -7.06
CA PHE A 312 -5.82 -12.68 -7.13
C PHE A 312 -6.78 -12.16 -8.20
N ALA A 313 -6.41 -11.11 -8.93
CA ALA A 313 -7.26 -10.53 -9.96
C ALA A 313 -7.52 -11.53 -11.10
N ALA A 314 -8.77 -11.52 -11.57
CA ALA A 314 -9.25 -12.30 -12.69
C ALA A 314 -9.82 -11.37 -13.77
N ARG A 315 -9.51 -11.67 -15.03
CA ARG A 315 -9.92 -10.84 -16.15
C ARG A 315 -11.44 -10.82 -16.33
N SER A 316 -12.11 -11.94 -16.07
CA SER A 316 -13.57 -12.06 -16.21
C SER A 316 -14.30 -11.09 -15.25
N VAL A 317 -13.92 -11.12 -13.97
CA VAL A 317 -14.48 -10.26 -12.92
C VAL A 317 -14.11 -8.81 -13.19
N SER A 318 -12.86 -8.54 -13.53
CA SER A 318 -12.37 -7.18 -13.82
C SER A 318 -13.12 -6.55 -15.00
N SER A 319 -13.39 -7.32 -16.06
CA SER A 319 -14.14 -6.86 -17.25
C SER A 319 -15.63 -6.66 -16.95
N ARG A 320 -16.21 -7.46 -16.07
CA ARG A 320 -17.63 -7.36 -15.70
C ARG A 320 -17.89 -6.17 -14.77
N ALA A 321 -16.97 -5.91 -13.84
CA ALA A 321 -17.15 -4.92 -12.78
C ALA A 321 -16.64 -3.51 -13.13
N ASN A 322 -15.88 -3.38 -14.23
CA ASN A 322 -15.19 -2.14 -14.62
C ASN A 322 -15.16 -1.97 -16.16
N ASN A 323 -14.88 -0.76 -16.64
CA ASN A 323 -14.57 -0.52 -18.06
C ASN A 323 -13.11 -0.89 -18.34
N LEU A 324 -12.83 -2.20 -18.44
CA LEU A 324 -11.48 -2.71 -18.63
C LEU A 324 -10.97 -2.45 -20.06
N VAL A 325 -9.97 -1.58 -20.20
CA VAL A 325 -9.36 -1.21 -21.49
C VAL A 325 -7.95 -1.78 -21.68
N ALA A 326 -7.30 -2.21 -20.60
CA ALA A 326 -6.00 -2.87 -20.64
C ALA A 326 -5.87 -3.93 -19.55
N TRP A 327 -5.12 -4.99 -19.86
CA TRP A 327 -4.85 -6.11 -18.96
C TRP A 327 -3.41 -6.56 -19.20
N TYR A 328 -2.60 -6.50 -18.14
CA TYR A 328 -1.19 -6.86 -18.16
C TYR A 328 -0.96 -8.08 -17.28
N SER A 329 -0.08 -8.97 -17.69
CA SER A 329 0.22 -10.21 -16.96
C SER A 329 1.71 -10.47 -16.97
N HIS A 330 2.27 -10.62 -15.79
CA HIS A 330 3.69 -10.78 -15.55
C HIS A 330 3.94 -12.08 -14.78
N ASP A 331 4.94 -12.85 -15.21
CA ASP A 331 5.34 -14.09 -14.53
C ASP A 331 6.17 -13.80 -13.27
N SER A 332 6.76 -12.62 -13.19
CA SER A 332 7.53 -12.09 -12.05
C SER A 332 6.65 -11.29 -11.09
N GLY A 333 7.23 -10.92 -9.95
CA GLY A 333 6.61 -10.02 -8.99
C GLY A 333 5.67 -10.69 -8.00
N GLY A 334 5.35 -9.90 -6.98
CA GLY A 334 4.47 -10.28 -5.88
C GLY A 334 3.28 -9.33 -5.77
N HIS A 335 2.85 -9.11 -4.53
CA HIS A 335 1.71 -8.28 -4.19
C HIS A 335 2.05 -6.78 -4.15
N VAL A 336 3.33 -6.40 -4.04
CA VAL A 336 3.78 -5.02 -3.90
C VAL A 336 4.62 -4.59 -5.11
N ALA A 337 3.98 -4.60 -6.29
CA ALA A 337 4.63 -4.36 -7.59
C ALA A 337 5.43 -3.06 -7.68
N SER A 338 5.03 -2.01 -6.95
CA SER A 338 5.80 -0.75 -6.87
C SER A 338 7.19 -0.90 -6.27
N LEU A 339 7.46 -2.01 -5.57
CA LEU A 339 8.76 -2.35 -5.02
C LEU A 339 9.40 -3.53 -5.74
N ASP A 340 8.66 -4.63 -5.93
CA ASP A 340 9.23 -5.87 -6.46
C ASP A 340 9.36 -5.90 -8.00
N SER A 341 8.53 -5.15 -8.73
CA SER A 341 8.49 -5.10 -10.19
C SER A 341 8.28 -3.67 -10.70
N PRO A 342 9.11 -2.70 -10.26
CA PRO A 342 8.85 -1.27 -10.48
C PRO A 342 8.98 -0.89 -11.95
N ALA A 343 9.81 -1.57 -12.73
CA ALA A 343 9.98 -1.28 -14.16
C ALA A 343 8.73 -1.70 -14.94
N GLU A 344 8.26 -2.93 -14.73
CA GLU A 344 7.06 -3.48 -15.34
C GLU A 344 5.81 -2.65 -14.96
N LEU A 345 5.69 -2.23 -13.70
CA LEU A 345 4.59 -1.36 -13.28
C LEU A 345 4.61 0.01 -13.99
N VAL A 346 5.79 0.58 -14.19
CA VAL A 346 5.94 1.87 -14.90
C VAL A 346 5.64 1.72 -16.38
N ASP A 347 6.08 0.63 -17.01
CA ASP A 347 5.78 0.33 -18.42
C ASP A 347 4.27 0.15 -18.63
N ASP A 348 3.59 -0.58 -17.75
CA ASP A 348 2.13 -0.76 -17.80
C ASP A 348 1.37 0.56 -17.63
N LEU A 349 1.78 1.41 -16.67
CA LEU A 349 1.20 2.74 -16.49
C LEU A 349 1.41 3.62 -17.72
N THR A 350 2.58 3.54 -18.35
CA THR A 350 2.91 4.27 -19.58
C THR A 350 2.01 3.83 -20.74
N ASP A 351 1.90 2.52 -20.98
CA ASP A 351 1.03 2.00 -22.04
C ASP A 351 -0.44 2.34 -21.78
N PHE A 352 -0.89 2.26 -20.53
CA PHE A 352 -2.26 2.62 -20.16
C PHE A 352 -2.57 4.09 -20.45
N MET A 353 -1.67 5.02 -20.07
CA MET A 353 -1.82 6.44 -20.36
C MET A 353 -1.92 6.73 -21.86
N ASN A 354 -1.08 6.07 -22.66
CA ASN A 354 -1.13 6.19 -24.12
C ASN A 354 -2.47 5.72 -24.68
N ARG A 355 -3.01 4.59 -24.20
CA ARG A 355 -4.30 4.04 -24.65
C ARG A 355 -5.49 4.96 -24.37
N ILE A 356 -5.49 5.66 -23.25
CA ILE A 356 -6.57 6.57 -22.86
C ILE A 356 -6.38 8.00 -23.42
N GLY A 357 -5.31 8.24 -24.20
CA GLY A 357 -5.01 9.54 -24.78
C GLY A 357 -4.65 10.60 -23.72
N ALA A 358 -4.10 10.18 -22.59
CA ALA A 358 -3.74 11.08 -21.48
C ALA A 358 -2.48 11.92 -21.75
N ASP A 359 -1.61 11.46 -22.67
CA ASP A 359 -0.36 12.15 -23.02
C ASP A 359 -0.54 13.28 -24.04
N THR A 360 -1.68 13.34 -24.71
CA THR A 360 -2.09 14.35 -25.71
C THR A 360 -3.00 15.42 -25.11
#